data_AF-A0A849QP20-F1
#
_entry.id   AF-A0A849QP20-F1
#
_cell.length_a   1.000
_cell.length_b   1.000
_cell.length_c   1.000
_cell.angle_alpha   90.00
_cell.angle_beta   90.00
_cell.angle_gamma   90.00
#
_symmetry.space_group_name_H-M   'P 1'
#
loop_
_entity.id
_entity.type
_entity.pdbx_description
1 polymer ?
#
loop_
_entity_poly.entity_id
_entity_poly.type
_entity_poly.pdbx_seq_one_letter_code
_entity_poly.pdbx_strand_id
1 'polypeptide(L)'
;MKTNKEFNKYISMVVNILIILIFVSSICTVSAVNVDETKTIDMYGWLEIPINDVEIGDILDVDIQVTSGGSVDVLLMDAVDYVNYMQDIDLEYYVDGSAEDVKSKKYSFTFDNPGDYYLVVDNDDVYGLANPIGSVDIHYKLSISTPTPTSTSTPSPTPTSSLTPEPTKSPGFGMFMVVFALCFAMVFRKW
;
A
#
# COMPACT_ATOMS: atom_id res chain seq x y z
N MET A 1 27.17 32.56 -40.06
CA MET A 1 26.71 33.46 -38.98
C MET A 1 25.18 33.37 -38.95
N LYS A 2 24.60 32.53 -38.07
CA LYS A 2 23.13 32.45 -37.95
C LYS A 2 22.63 33.79 -37.41
N THR A 3 21.61 34.36 -38.03
CA THR A 3 21.06 35.66 -37.64
C THR A 3 20.37 35.53 -36.29
N ASN A 4 20.44 36.57 -35.45
CA ASN A 4 19.82 36.59 -34.11
C ASN A 4 18.34 36.17 -34.09
N LYS A 5 17.64 36.32 -35.22
CA LYS A 5 16.25 35.92 -35.39
C LYS A 5 16.04 34.40 -35.30
N GLU A 6 16.92 33.60 -35.89
CA GLU A 6 16.82 32.13 -35.86
C GLU A 6 17.18 31.57 -34.48
N PHE A 7 18.10 32.22 -33.77
CA PHE A 7 18.47 31.84 -32.40
C PHE A 7 17.32 32.09 -31.41
N ASN A 8 16.64 33.23 -31.50
CA ASN A 8 15.50 33.55 -30.64
C ASN A 8 14.30 32.61 -30.87
N LYS A 9 14.09 32.16 -32.11
CA LYS A 9 13.03 31.17 -32.42
C LYS A 9 13.31 29.83 -31.76
N TYR A 10 14.57 29.39 -31.72
CA TYR A 10 14.97 28.14 -31.09
C TYR A 10 14.81 28.20 -29.56
N ILE A 11 15.23 29.30 -28.92
CA ILE A 11 15.04 29.48 -27.47
C ILE A 11 13.55 29.49 -27.10
N SER A 12 12.72 30.20 -27.87
CA SER A 12 11.26 30.22 -27.65
C SER A 12 10.64 28.80 -27.75
N MET A 13 11.06 28.00 -28.73
CA MET A 13 10.57 26.62 -28.89
C MET A 13 10.99 25.72 -27.72
N VAL A 14 12.25 25.80 -27.27
CA VAL A 14 12.76 24.99 -26.15
C VAL A 14 12.08 25.37 -24.82
N VAL A 15 11.87 26.66 -24.56
CA VAL A 15 11.18 27.14 -23.35
C VAL A 15 9.73 26.68 -23.33
N ASN A 16 9.01 26.72 -24.47
CA ASN A 16 7.64 26.24 -24.53
C ASN A 16 7.54 24.72 -24.31
N ILE A 17 8.46 23.92 -24.85
CA ILE A 17 8.51 22.47 -24.62
C ILE A 17 8.78 22.16 -23.14
N LEU A 18 9.71 22.89 -22.51
CA LEU A 18 10.02 22.72 -21.09
C LEU A 18 8.84 23.09 -20.19
N ILE A 19 8.12 24.17 -20.51
CA ILE A 19 6.90 24.56 -19.78
C ILE A 19 5.82 23.49 -19.91
N ILE A 20 5.60 22.94 -21.11
CA ILE A 20 4.63 21.84 -21.31
C ILE A 20 5.02 20.61 -20.49
N LEU A 21 6.31 20.26 -20.44
CA LEU A 21 6.80 19.13 -19.64
C LEU A 21 6.59 19.34 -18.12
N ILE A 22 6.75 20.57 -17.61
CA ILE A 22 6.52 20.90 -16.20
C ILE A 22 5.02 20.87 -15.85
N PHE A 23 4.14 21.21 -16.81
CA PHE A 23 2.69 21.12 -16.62
C PHE A 23 2.18 19.67 -16.66
N VAL A 24 2.83 18.76 -17.41
CA VAL A 24 2.47 17.33 -17.45
C VAL A 24 2.94 16.57 -16.20
N SER A 25 3.99 17.02 -15.51
CA SER A 25 4.46 16.38 -14.27
C SER A 25 3.68 16.79 -13.01
N SER A 26 2.73 17.73 -13.13
CA SER A 26 2.00 18.25 -11.99
C SER A 26 0.63 17.58 -11.87
N ILE A 27 0.49 16.82 -10.79
CA ILE A 27 -0.77 16.35 -10.19
C ILE A 27 -1.27 15.00 -10.76
N CYS A 28 -0.57 13.91 -10.44
CA CYS A 28 -1.27 12.68 -10.09
C CYS A 28 -1.73 12.83 -8.64
N THR A 29 -2.91 13.43 -8.44
CA THR A 29 -3.61 13.26 -7.17
C THR A 29 -4.04 11.80 -7.10
N VAL A 30 -3.33 11.02 -6.29
CA VAL A 30 -3.80 9.71 -5.85
C VAL A 30 -5.15 9.97 -5.20
N SER A 31 -6.22 9.53 -5.88
CA SER A 31 -7.56 9.71 -5.34
C SER A 31 -7.70 8.67 -4.24
N ALA A 32 -7.73 9.12 -2.99
CA ALA A 32 -8.06 8.24 -1.88
C ALA A 32 -9.41 7.58 -2.18
N VAL A 33 -9.41 6.25 -2.30
CA VAL A 33 -10.64 5.48 -2.51
C VAL A 33 -11.53 5.76 -1.32
N ASN A 34 -12.66 6.43 -1.54
CA ASN A 34 -13.70 6.68 -0.55
C ASN A 34 -15.04 6.37 -1.22
N VAL A 35 -15.63 5.24 -0.87
CA VAL A 35 -16.88 4.75 -1.43
C VAL A 35 -17.89 4.60 -0.29
N ASP A 36 -19.14 4.98 -0.57
CA ASP A 36 -20.28 4.85 0.34
C ASP A 36 -21.53 4.72 -0.55
N GLU A 37 -21.87 3.48 -0.93
CA GLU A 37 -22.94 3.23 -1.89
C GLU A 37 -23.72 1.94 -1.61
N THR A 38 -24.82 1.76 -2.36
CA THR A 38 -25.65 0.55 -2.34
C THR A 38 -25.62 -0.09 -3.71
N LYS A 39 -25.50 -1.42 -3.76
CA LYS A 39 -25.52 -2.23 -4.99
C LYS A 39 -26.42 -3.44 -4.80
N THR A 40 -27.07 -3.83 -5.88
CA THR A 40 -27.71 -5.14 -6.00
C THR A 40 -26.74 -6.08 -6.68
N ILE A 41 -26.53 -7.26 -6.10
CA ILE A 41 -25.77 -8.36 -6.69
C ILE A 41 -26.79 -9.44 -7.03
N ASP A 42 -26.78 -9.87 -8.29
CA ASP A 42 -27.69 -10.92 -8.74
C ASP A 42 -27.34 -12.29 -8.11
N MET A 43 -28.28 -13.23 -8.18
CA MET A 43 -28.02 -14.61 -7.77
C MET A 43 -26.95 -15.23 -8.66
N TYR A 44 -25.93 -15.87 -8.07
CA TYR A 44 -24.74 -16.38 -8.78
C TYR A 44 -23.92 -15.26 -9.43
N GLY A 45 -23.88 -14.10 -8.79
CA GLY A 45 -23.07 -12.97 -9.21
C GLY A 45 -22.21 -12.46 -8.07
N TRP A 46 -21.24 -11.63 -8.41
CA TRP A 46 -20.36 -10.97 -7.46
C TRP A 46 -20.21 -9.48 -7.80
N LEU A 47 -19.82 -8.70 -6.79
CA LEU A 47 -19.37 -7.33 -6.96
C LEU A 47 -17.85 -7.29 -6.79
N GLU A 48 -17.14 -6.83 -7.83
CA GLU A 48 -15.73 -6.47 -7.74
C GLU A 48 -15.55 -5.00 -7.33
N ILE A 49 -14.64 -4.74 -6.38
CA ILE A 49 -14.25 -3.40 -5.97
C ILE A 49 -12.72 -3.31 -6.09
N PRO A 50 -12.20 -2.67 -7.16
CA PRO A 50 -10.76 -2.55 -7.36
C PRO A 50 -10.16 -1.53 -6.39
N ILE A 51 -9.01 -1.90 -5.82
CA ILE A 51 -8.20 -1.12 -4.89
C ILE A 51 -6.82 -0.97 -5.53
N ASN A 52 -6.65 0.06 -6.36
CA ASN A 52 -5.45 0.24 -7.16
C ASN A 52 -4.38 1.05 -6.42
N ASP A 53 -3.12 0.86 -6.83
CA ASP A 53 -1.97 1.67 -6.42
C ASP A 53 -1.74 1.72 -4.90
N VAL A 54 -1.93 0.59 -4.21
CA VAL A 54 -1.69 0.48 -2.76
C VAL A 54 -0.20 0.56 -2.45
N GLU A 55 0.16 1.32 -1.41
CA GLU A 55 1.50 1.36 -0.84
C GLU A 55 1.60 0.54 0.47
N ILE A 56 2.82 0.10 0.82
CA ILE A 56 3.06 -0.58 2.09
C ILE A 56 2.69 0.34 3.26
N GLY A 57 1.87 -0.18 4.16
CA GLY A 57 1.39 0.52 5.35
C GLY A 57 0.10 1.30 5.15
N ASP A 58 -0.42 1.39 3.92
CA ASP A 58 -1.78 1.90 3.69
C ASP A 58 -2.79 1.08 4.51
N ILE A 59 -3.84 1.76 4.96
CA ILE A 59 -4.89 1.19 5.79
C ILE A 59 -6.20 1.24 5.01
N LEU A 60 -6.76 0.06 4.75
CA LEU A 60 -8.09 -0.14 4.20
C LEU A 60 -9.08 -0.30 5.36
N ASP A 61 -10.06 0.59 5.45
CA ASP A 61 -11.23 0.43 6.32
C ASP A 61 -12.45 0.03 5.49
N VAL A 62 -13.13 -1.03 5.91
CA VAL A 62 -14.30 -1.60 5.23
C VAL A 62 -15.47 -1.75 6.19
N ASP A 63 -16.66 -1.41 5.72
CA ASP A 63 -17.94 -1.65 6.40
C ASP A 63 -18.97 -2.11 5.36
N ILE A 64 -19.23 -3.42 5.28
CA ILE A 64 -20.22 -4.02 4.38
C ILE A 64 -21.41 -4.49 5.20
N GLN A 65 -22.62 -4.21 4.70
CA GLN A 65 -23.88 -4.67 5.26
C GLN A 65 -24.83 -5.15 4.16
N VAL A 66 -25.30 -6.39 4.26
CA VAL A 66 -26.44 -6.86 3.47
C VAL A 66 -27.71 -6.24 4.01
N THR A 67 -28.40 -5.47 3.16
CA THR A 67 -29.66 -4.78 3.48
C THR A 67 -30.89 -5.59 3.07
N SER A 68 -30.77 -6.48 2.09
CA SER A 68 -31.82 -7.40 1.62
C SER A 68 -31.21 -8.67 1.00
N GLY A 69 -31.95 -9.80 1.01
CA GLY A 69 -31.53 -11.07 0.39
C GLY A 69 -30.87 -12.09 1.35
N GLY A 70 -30.05 -13.01 0.82
CA GLY A 70 -29.23 -14.01 1.52
C GLY A 70 -27.92 -13.46 2.11
N SER A 71 -27.13 -14.28 2.80
CA SER A 71 -25.76 -13.90 3.20
C SER A 71 -24.82 -13.90 1.99
N VAL A 72 -23.66 -13.28 2.13
CA VAL A 72 -22.62 -13.21 1.08
C VAL A 72 -21.27 -13.62 1.66
N ASP A 73 -20.34 -14.00 0.79
CA ASP A 73 -18.92 -14.07 1.13
C ASP A 73 -18.26 -12.71 0.83
N VAL A 74 -17.29 -12.33 1.66
CA VAL A 74 -16.48 -11.11 1.51
C VAL A 74 -15.03 -11.55 1.43
N LEU A 75 -14.38 -11.28 0.30
CA LEU A 75 -13.04 -11.78 0.00
C LEU A 75 -12.11 -10.62 -0.34
N LEU A 76 -11.06 -10.43 0.46
CA LEU A 76 -9.95 -9.53 0.12
C LEU A 76 -8.82 -10.35 -0.49
N MET A 77 -8.34 -9.97 -1.67
CA MET A 77 -7.31 -10.69 -2.41
C MET A 77 -6.40 -9.71 -3.17
N ASP A 78 -5.20 -10.17 -3.54
CA ASP A 78 -4.34 -9.41 -4.43
C ASP A 78 -4.73 -9.62 -5.91
N ALA A 79 -4.07 -8.91 -6.83
CA ALA A 79 -4.38 -9.02 -8.25
C ALA A 79 -4.12 -10.41 -8.87
N VAL A 80 -3.16 -11.18 -8.35
CA VAL A 80 -2.87 -12.54 -8.84
C VAL A 80 -3.98 -13.48 -8.39
N ASP A 81 -4.34 -13.42 -7.12
CA ASP A 81 -5.39 -14.23 -6.52
C ASP A 81 -6.78 -13.89 -7.08
N TYR A 82 -7.02 -12.63 -7.46
CA TYR A 82 -8.25 -12.26 -8.17
C TYR A 82 -8.37 -12.92 -9.54
N VAL A 83 -7.27 -13.01 -10.29
CA VAL A 83 -7.25 -13.72 -11.57
C VAL A 83 -7.52 -15.21 -11.37
N ASN A 84 -7.00 -15.79 -10.29
CA ASN A 84 -7.23 -17.18 -9.89
C ASN A 84 -8.71 -17.42 -9.52
N TYR A 85 -9.30 -16.53 -8.71
CA TYR A 85 -10.73 -16.53 -8.41
C TYR A 85 -11.59 -16.52 -9.68
N MET A 86 -11.31 -15.59 -10.61
CA MET A 86 -12.06 -15.47 -11.87
C MET A 86 -11.91 -16.67 -12.84
N GLN A 87 -10.88 -17.50 -12.65
CA GLN A 87 -10.62 -18.69 -13.47
C GLN A 87 -11.07 -19.98 -12.82
N ASP A 88 -11.66 -19.89 -11.64
CA ASP A 88 -12.07 -21.00 -10.83
C ASP A 88 -10.91 -21.92 -10.36
N ILE A 89 -9.73 -21.35 -10.08
CA ILE A 89 -8.51 -22.11 -9.76
C ILE A 89 -7.89 -21.58 -8.47
N ASP A 90 -7.64 -22.48 -7.50
CA ASP A 90 -6.79 -22.26 -6.32
C ASP A 90 -7.01 -20.90 -5.62
N LEU A 91 -8.17 -20.78 -4.96
CA LEU A 91 -8.56 -19.55 -4.28
C LEU A 91 -7.70 -19.31 -3.03
N GLU A 92 -6.91 -18.24 -3.06
CA GLU A 92 -6.24 -17.66 -1.91
C GLU A 92 -6.83 -16.27 -1.60
N TYR A 93 -6.93 -15.94 -0.31
CA TYR A 93 -7.43 -14.65 0.15
C TYR A 93 -6.85 -14.29 1.53
N TYR A 94 -6.87 -13.00 1.87
CA TYR A 94 -6.40 -12.50 3.15
C TYR A 94 -7.44 -12.76 4.25
N VAL A 95 -7.20 -13.76 5.11
CA VAL A 95 -8.12 -14.18 6.18
C VAL A 95 -8.64 -13.02 7.04
N ASP A 96 -7.79 -12.07 7.42
CA ASP A 96 -8.20 -10.94 8.26
C ASP A 96 -9.16 -9.96 7.53
N GLY A 97 -8.99 -9.83 6.21
CA GLY A 97 -9.82 -9.03 5.33
C GLY A 97 -11.07 -9.75 4.79
N SER A 98 -11.17 -11.07 5.01
CA SER A 98 -12.25 -11.89 4.46
C SER A 98 -13.22 -12.41 5.53
N ALA A 99 -14.40 -12.86 5.10
CA ALA A 99 -15.36 -13.62 5.89
C ALA A 99 -16.37 -14.33 4.99
N GLU A 100 -16.76 -15.54 5.36
CA GLU A 100 -17.72 -16.37 4.62
C GLU A 100 -19.10 -16.38 5.28
N ASP A 101 -20.18 -16.51 4.50
CA ASP A 101 -21.59 -16.59 4.92
C ASP A 101 -21.99 -15.49 5.93
N VAL A 102 -21.69 -14.23 5.60
CA VAL A 102 -21.95 -13.08 6.48
C VAL A 102 -23.06 -12.17 5.98
N LYS A 103 -23.76 -11.55 6.93
CA LYS A 103 -24.68 -10.43 6.69
C LYS A 103 -24.03 -9.05 6.85
N SER A 104 -22.88 -9.02 7.48
CA SER A 104 -22.11 -7.81 7.69
C SER A 104 -20.67 -8.14 8.03
N LYS A 105 -19.74 -7.31 7.57
CA LYS A 105 -18.32 -7.39 7.91
C LYS A 105 -17.77 -5.99 8.02
N LYS A 106 -17.12 -5.69 9.14
CA LYS A 106 -16.42 -4.44 9.39
C LYS A 106 -15.01 -4.74 9.88
N TYR A 107 -14.02 -4.19 9.20
CA TYR A 107 -12.61 -4.41 9.54
C TYR A 107 -11.72 -3.26 9.08
N SER A 108 -10.49 -3.29 9.60
CA SER A 108 -9.38 -2.45 9.16
C SER A 108 -8.23 -3.38 8.81
N PHE A 109 -7.63 -3.19 7.64
CA PHE A 109 -6.55 -4.02 7.11
C PHE A 109 -5.36 -3.15 6.72
N THR A 110 -4.16 -3.51 7.17
CA THR A 110 -2.93 -2.81 6.80
C THR A 110 -2.18 -3.61 5.75
N PHE A 111 -1.93 -3.00 4.61
CA PHE A 111 -1.21 -3.65 3.51
C PHE A 111 0.27 -3.78 3.84
N ASP A 112 0.82 -4.97 3.60
CA ASP A 112 2.24 -5.30 3.82
C ASP A 112 3.05 -5.32 2.52
N ASN A 113 2.38 -5.35 1.37
CA ASN A 113 2.96 -5.31 0.04
C ASN A 113 2.28 -4.22 -0.82
N PRO A 114 3.01 -3.56 -1.73
CA PRO A 114 2.40 -2.62 -2.65
C PRO A 114 1.79 -3.36 -3.85
N GLY A 115 0.74 -2.80 -4.44
CA GLY A 115 0.13 -3.37 -5.65
C GLY A 115 -1.35 -3.08 -5.78
N ASP A 116 -2.00 -3.83 -6.67
CA ASP A 116 -3.44 -3.78 -6.85
C ASP A 116 -4.09 -4.91 -6.06
N TYR A 117 -5.21 -4.58 -5.42
CA TYR A 117 -6.00 -5.49 -4.62
C TYR A 117 -7.46 -5.44 -5.07
N TYR A 118 -8.20 -6.48 -4.72
CA TYR A 118 -9.63 -6.59 -5.02
C TYR A 118 -10.37 -6.98 -3.77
N LEU A 119 -11.45 -6.24 -3.49
CA LEU A 119 -12.47 -6.68 -2.55
C LEU A 119 -13.64 -7.23 -3.37
N VAL A 120 -13.93 -8.51 -3.18
CA VAL A 120 -15.04 -9.20 -3.83
C VAL A 120 -16.14 -9.42 -2.80
N VAL A 121 -17.37 -9.07 -3.15
CA VAL A 121 -18.57 -9.49 -2.41
C VAL A 121 -19.30 -10.50 -3.27
N ASP A 122 -19.28 -11.75 -2.83
CA ASP A 122 -19.71 -12.91 -3.61
C ASP A 122 -21.09 -13.42 -3.15
N ASN A 123 -22.02 -13.55 -4.10
CA ASN A 123 -23.35 -14.13 -3.92
C ASN A 123 -23.51 -15.36 -4.85
N ASP A 124 -22.44 -16.12 -5.01
CA ASP A 124 -22.36 -17.41 -5.68
C ASP A 124 -22.07 -18.56 -4.68
N ASP A 125 -22.24 -19.82 -5.11
CA ASP A 125 -22.03 -21.03 -4.30
C ASP A 125 -20.75 -21.80 -4.65
N VAL A 126 -19.88 -21.22 -5.49
CA VAL A 126 -18.66 -21.88 -5.98
C VAL A 126 -17.52 -21.85 -4.96
N TYR A 127 -17.26 -20.70 -4.33
CA TYR A 127 -16.01 -20.42 -3.60
C TYR A 127 -16.13 -20.27 -2.10
N GLY A 128 -17.33 -20.37 -1.53
CA GLY A 128 -17.53 -20.21 -0.10
C GLY A 128 -18.70 -20.99 0.46
N LEU A 129 -19.15 -20.52 1.62
CA LEU A 129 -20.27 -21.11 2.36
C LEU A 129 -21.57 -20.36 2.12
N ALA A 130 -21.55 -19.26 1.36
CA ALA A 130 -22.77 -18.58 0.97
C ALA A 130 -23.69 -19.56 0.25
N ASN A 131 -24.93 -19.61 0.72
CA ASN A 131 -26.01 -20.34 0.06
C ASN A 131 -26.91 -19.29 -0.59
N PRO A 132 -26.66 -18.89 -1.85
CA PRO A 132 -27.34 -17.77 -2.47
C PRO A 132 -28.85 -18.04 -2.58
N ILE A 133 -29.65 -17.13 -2.00
CA ILE A 133 -31.12 -17.14 -2.09
C ILE A 133 -31.56 -15.87 -2.80
N GLY A 134 -31.56 -15.91 -4.12
CA GLY A 134 -31.90 -14.77 -4.97
C GLY A 134 -30.84 -13.66 -4.99
N SER A 135 -31.22 -12.50 -5.53
CA SER A 135 -30.36 -11.31 -5.50
C SER A 135 -30.25 -10.73 -4.09
N VAL A 136 -29.13 -10.08 -3.80
CA VAL A 136 -28.84 -9.41 -2.53
C VAL A 136 -28.63 -7.92 -2.75
N ASP A 137 -29.15 -7.09 -1.85
CA ASP A 137 -28.83 -5.67 -1.81
C ASP A 137 -27.82 -5.43 -0.71
N ILE A 138 -26.66 -4.89 -1.05
CA ILE A 138 -25.61 -4.55 -0.10
C ILE A 138 -25.42 -3.04 -0.04
N HIS A 139 -25.06 -2.55 1.12
CA HIS A 139 -24.52 -1.21 1.33
C HIS A 139 -23.10 -1.36 1.87
N TYR A 140 -22.14 -0.68 1.25
CA TYR A 140 -20.74 -0.78 1.62
C TYR A 140 -20.07 0.58 1.68
N LYS A 141 -19.14 0.69 2.64
CA LYS A 141 -18.23 1.80 2.79
C LYS A 141 -16.80 1.29 2.72
N LEU A 142 -16.00 1.94 1.89
CA LEU A 142 -14.56 1.69 1.78
C LEU A 142 -13.82 3.01 1.90
N SER A 143 -12.76 3.03 2.71
CA SER A 143 -11.79 4.12 2.70
C SER A 143 -10.37 3.59 2.76
N ILE A 144 -9.47 4.18 1.97
CA ILE A 144 -8.03 3.91 2.06
C ILE A 144 -7.32 5.16 2.53
N SER A 145 -6.41 4.98 3.51
CA SER A 145 -5.60 6.06 4.04
C SER A 145 -4.14 5.66 4.19
N THR A 146 -3.25 6.55 3.75
CA THR A 146 -1.81 6.39 3.97
C THR A 146 -1.45 6.99 5.32
N PRO A 147 -0.81 6.23 6.23
CA PRO A 147 -0.40 6.77 7.52
C PRO A 147 0.60 7.91 7.29
N THR A 148 0.31 9.08 7.85
CA THR A 148 1.26 10.19 7.79
C THR A 148 2.53 9.78 8.55
N PRO A 149 3.73 9.84 7.94
CA PRO A 149 4.96 9.48 8.63
C PRO A 149 5.08 10.37 9.88
N THR A 150 5.09 9.73 11.05
CA THR A 150 5.26 10.45 12.31
C THR A 150 6.64 11.08 12.27
N SER A 151 6.72 12.41 12.21
CA SER A 151 7.99 13.11 12.27
C SER A 151 8.61 12.82 13.64
N THR A 152 9.59 11.92 13.64
CA THR A 152 10.33 11.63 14.86
C THR A 152 11.10 12.90 15.18
N SER A 153 10.70 13.58 16.26
CA SER A 153 11.45 14.74 16.73
C SER A 153 12.85 14.28 17.07
N THR A 154 13.84 14.66 16.26
CA THR A 154 15.24 14.42 16.58
C THR A 154 15.49 14.98 17.99
N PRO A 155 15.97 14.17 18.96
CA PRO A 155 16.27 14.70 20.27
C PRO A 155 17.26 15.85 20.11
N SER A 156 16.89 17.02 20.65
CA SER A 156 17.77 18.18 20.65
C SER A 156 19.10 17.78 21.29
N PRO A 157 20.26 18.12 20.69
CA PRO A 157 21.56 17.78 21.28
C PRO A 157 21.59 18.33 22.71
N THR A 158 21.76 17.43 23.68
CA THR A 158 21.96 17.83 25.07
C THR A 158 23.23 18.68 25.09
N PRO A 159 23.20 19.91 25.62
CA PRO A 159 24.40 20.73 25.68
C PRO A 159 25.46 19.97 26.46
N THR A 160 26.52 19.55 25.77
CA THR A 160 27.68 18.93 26.39
C THR A 160 28.28 19.96 27.33
N SER A 161 28.14 19.75 28.64
CA SER A 161 28.88 20.51 29.64
C SER A 161 30.36 20.27 29.38
N SER A 162 31.03 21.26 28.80
CA SER A 162 32.48 21.26 28.57
C SER A 162 33.16 21.18 29.93
N LEU A 163 33.54 19.97 30.32
CA LEU A 163 34.44 19.77 31.46
C LEU A 163 35.78 20.37 31.05
N THR A 164 36.15 21.44 31.73
CA THR A 164 37.47 22.06 31.60
C THR A 164 38.52 20.98 31.84
N PRO A 165 39.47 20.75 30.91
CA PRO A 165 40.45 19.69 31.07
C PRO A 165 41.34 19.98 32.27
N GLU A 166 41.27 19.11 33.27
CA GLU A 166 42.25 19.05 34.34
C GLU A 166 43.59 18.58 33.73
N PRO A 167 44.73 19.21 34.07
CA PRO A 167 46.03 18.87 33.48
C PRO A 167 46.48 17.48 33.94
N THR A 168 46.26 16.47 33.09
CA THR A 168 46.73 15.11 33.35
C THR A 168 48.24 15.03 33.17
N LYS A 169 48.92 14.72 34.28
CA LYS A 169 50.34 14.32 34.30
C LYS A 169 50.55 13.12 33.36
N SER A 170 51.59 13.22 32.54
CA SER A 170 52.12 12.13 31.72
C SER A 170 52.57 10.95 32.59
N PRO A 171 52.15 9.73 32.27
CA PRO A 171 53.13 8.66 32.21
C PRO A 171 52.89 7.64 31.08
N GLY A 172 54.00 7.15 30.52
CA GLY A 172 54.14 5.73 30.21
C GLY A 172 53.75 5.29 28.80
N PHE A 173 54.76 5.25 27.94
CA PHE A 173 54.80 4.45 26.72
C PHE A 173 54.45 2.98 27.05
N GLY A 174 53.25 2.54 26.65
CA GLY A 174 52.75 1.16 26.82
C GLY A 174 52.39 0.58 25.46
N MET A 175 53.18 -0.40 25.04
CA MET A 175 53.20 -1.11 23.76
C MET A 175 52.09 -2.17 23.67
N PHE A 176 51.78 -2.63 22.45
CA PHE A 176 51.08 -3.89 22.06
C PHE A 176 49.53 -3.94 22.13
N MET A 177 48.77 -4.64 21.28
CA MET A 177 49.00 -5.62 20.20
C MET A 177 47.79 -5.59 19.23
N VAL A 178 48.03 -5.97 17.98
CA VAL A 178 47.05 -6.26 16.91
C VAL A 178 46.32 -7.57 17.19
N VAL A 179 44.98 -7.64 16.99
CA VAL A 179 44.30 -8.90 16.60
C VAL A 179 43.18 -8.62 15.59
N PHE A 180 43.38 -9.16 14.39
CA PHE A 180 42.40 -9.36 13.32
C PHE A 180 41.49 -10.55 13.66
N ALA A 181 40.19 -10.45 13.41
CA ALA A 181 39.32 -11.63 13.26
C ALA A 181 38.26 -11.37 12.18
N LEU A 182 38.57 -11.85 10.98
CA LEU A 182 37.63 -12.14 9.89
C LEU A 182 36.87 -13.43 10.25
N CYS A 183 35.54 -13.36 10.30
CA CYS A 183 34.70 -14.55 10.20
C CYS A 183 33.78 -14.43 8.97
N PHE A 184 34.17 -15.16 7.93
CA PHE A 184 33.31 -15.64 6.85
C PHE A 184 32.44 -16.80 7.36
N ALA A 185 31.15 -16.83 6.99
CA ALA A 185 30.35 -18.02 6.62
C ALA A 185 28.89 -17.57 6.40
N MET A 186 28.44 -17.33 5.15
CA MET A 186 27.78 -18.34 4.29
C MET A 186 26.94 -19.37 5.04
N VAL A 187 25.62 -19.19 5.02
CA VAL A 187 24.67 -20.31 4.92
C VAL A 187 23.60 -19.95 3.89
N PHE A 188 23.70 -20.60 2.73
CA PHE A 188 22.61 -20.80 1.79
C PHE A 188 21.54 -21.67 2.45
N ARG A 189 20.26 -21.34 2.26
CA ARG A 189 19.23 -22.37 2.14
C ARG A 189 18.11 -21.90 1.21
N LYS A 190 18.15 -22.41 -0.02
CA LYS A 190 17.00 -22.54 -0.91
C LYS A 190 15.96 -23.44 -0.25
N TRP A 191 14.68 -23.11 -0.41
CA TRP A 191 13.73 -23.98 -1.09
C TRP A 191 13.15 -23.17 -2.25
#